data_AF-A0A9R1REU1-F1
#
_entry.id   AF-A0A9R1REU1-F1
#
_cell.length_a   1.000
_cell.length_b   1.000
_cell.length_c   1.000
_cell.angle_alpha   90.00
_cell.angle_beta   90.00
_cell.angle_gamma   90.00
#
_symmetry.space_group_name_H-M   'P 1'
#
loop_
_entity.id
_entity.type
_entity.pdbx_description
1 polymer ?
#
loop_
_entity_poly.entity_id
_entity_poly.type
_entity_poly.pdbx_seq_one_letter_code
_entity_poly.pdbx_strand_id
1 'polypeptide(L)'
;MDLRFLSYHYAPLKVIGLVSMNSFTKTRESEPFSRMLVFEYASNGTLFDVICFLPLDGEAAQFSWLRRMKIAIGIAQGLRYLHTESQPPFAISELNSNSVYVTEDFTPKMNTL
;
A
#
# COMPACT_ATOMS: atom_id res chain seq x y z
N MET A 1 7.45 -16.29 -17.48
CA MET A 1 7.01 -15.57 -16.27
C MET A 1 6.38 -14.27 -16.75
N ASP A 2 5.06 -14.08 -16.55
CA ASP A 2 4.33 -12.93 -17.11
C ASP A 2 4.63 -11.67 -16.29
N LEU A 3 5.18 -10.64 -16.94
CA LEU A 3 5.54 -9.37 -16.31
C LEU A 3 4.30 -8.62 -15.78
N ARG A 4 3.12 -8.88 -16.35
CA ARG A 4 1.85 -8.33 -15.84
C ARG A 4 1.49 -8.87 -14.46
N PHE A 5 1.92 -10.09 -14.14
CA PHE A 5 1.70 -10.72 -12.84
C PHE A 5 2.54 -10.05 -11.75
N LEU A 6 3.77 -9.65 -12.07
CA LEU A 6 4.64 -8.90 -11.15
C LEU A 6 4.09 -7.49 -10.90
N SER A 7 3.58 -6.82 -11.94
CA SER A 7 2.94 -5.51 -11.79
C SER A 7 1.71 -5.56 -10.87
N TYR A 8 0.88 -6.61 -10.95
CA TYR A 8 -0.32 -6.71 -10.11
C TYR A 8 -0.01 -6.89 -8.61
N HIS A 9 1.02 -7.68 -8.29
CA HIS A 9 1.32 -8.03 -6.89
C HIS A 9 2.27 -7.05 -6.20
N TYR A 10 3.12 -6.32 -6.94
CA TYR A 10 4.23 -5.55 -6.37
C TYR A 10 4.20 -4.06 -6.74
N ALA A 11 3.15 -3.60 -7.43
CA ALA A 11 2.94 -2.19 -7.69
C ALA A 11 2.53 -1.42 -6.40
N PRO A 12 2.70 -0.09 -6.39
CA PRO A 12 2.11 0.80 -5.39
C PRO A 12 0.62 0.53 -5.19
N LEU A 13 0.08 0.99 -4.06
CA LEU A 13 -1.37 1.03 -3.86
C LEU A 13 -2.03 1.63 -5.10
N LYS A 14 -2.76 0.79 -5.83
CA LYS A 14 -3.39 1.20 -7.07
C LYS A 14 -4.52 2.16 -6.71
N VAL A 15 -4.44 3.37 -7.25
CA VAL A 15 -5.56 4.31 -7.22
C VAL A 15 -6.69 3.70 -8.05
N ILE A 16 -7.78 3.33 -7.38
CA ILE A 16 -8.97 2.75 -7.99
C ILE A 16 -9.84 3.87 -8.59
N GLY A 17 -9.79 5.07 -8.01
CA GLY A 17 -10.46 6.23 -8.55
C GLY A 17 -10.19 7.51 -7.76
N LEU A 18 -10.46 8.64 -8.41
CA LEU A 18 -10.57 9.94 -7.78
C LEU A 18 -12.05 10.29 -7.67
N VAL A 19 -12.54 10.44 -6.44
CA VAL A 19 -13.92 10.83 -6.19
C VAL A 19 -13.96 12.32 -5.87
N SER A 20 -14.70 13.08 -6.68
CA SER A 20 -15.06 14.47 -6.37
C SER A 20 -16.34 14.44 -5.56
N MET A 21 -16.24 14.66 -4.25
CA MET A 21 -17.44 14.85 -3.43
C MET A 21 -17.88 16.30 -3.55
N ASN A 22 -19.07 16.52 -4.13
CA ASN A 22 -19.77 17.77 -3.93
C ASN A 22 -20.44 17.68 -2.56
N SER A 23 -20.10 18.58 -1.64
CA SER A 23 -20.86 18.72 -0.40
C SER A 23 -22.32 19.05 -0.78
N PHE A 24 -23.27 18.22 -0.33
CA PHE A 24 -24.70 18.45 -0.56
C PHE A 24 -25.26 19.61 0.29
N THR A 25 -24.40 20.42 0.90
CA THR A 25 -24.78 21.62 1.65
C THR A 25 -25.00 22.77 0.68
N LYS A 26 -26.27 22.97 0.29
CA LYS A 26 -26.73 24.18 -0.37
C LYS A 26 -26.61 25.35 0.62
N THR A 27 -25.42 25.91 0.76
CA THR A 27 -25.19 27.20 1.41
C THR A 27 -24.31 28.06 0.52
N ARG A 28 -24.75 29.30 0.37
CA ARG A 28 -24.13 30.32 -0.47
C ARG A 28 -22.67 30.47 -0.06
N GLU A 29 -21.81 30.60 -1.07
CA GLU A 29 -20.37 30.93 -0.99
C GLU A 29 -19.40 29.73 -0.93
N SER A 30 -18.91 29.35 -2.12
CA SER A 30 -17.57 28.78 -2.40
C SER A 30 -17.00 27.73 -1.42
N GLU A 31 -17.62 26.55 -1.33
CA GLU A 31 -16.98 25.40 -0.68
C GLU A 31 -15.93 24.75 -1.60
N PRO A 32 -14.73 24.39 -1.09
CA PRO A 32 -13.69 23.76 -1.88
C PRO A 32 -14.11 22.34 -2.27
N PHE A 33 -14.01 22.02 -3.57
CA PHE A 33 -14.15 20.65 -4.04
C PHE A 33 -13.14 19.75 -3.32
N SER A 34 -13.61 18.83 -2.48
CA SER A 34 -12.75 17.84 -1.83
C SER A 34 -12.53 16.66 -2.78
N ARG A 35 -11.27 16.43 -3.15
CA ARG A 35 -10.87 15.28 -3.97
C ARG A 35 -10.39 14.18 -3.05
N MET A 36 -11.03 13.02 -3.12
CA MET A 36 -10.64 11.84 -2.34
C MET A 36 -9.99 10.81 -3.26
N LEU A 37 -8.90 10.21 -2.80
CA LEU A 37 -8.24 9.09 -3.46
C LEU A 37 -8.73 7.78 -2.84
N VAL A 38 -9.21 6.88 -3.69
CA VAL A 38 -9.67 5.55 -3.28
C VAL A 38 -8.60 4.53 -3.68
N PHE A 39 -8.13 3.75 -2.70
CA PHE A 39 -7.14 2.70 -2.91
C PHE A 39 -7.73 1.33 -2.64
N GLU A 40 -7.04 0.31 -3.12
CA GLU A 40 -7.31 -1.06 -2.71
C GLU A 40 -7.09 -1.23 -1.20
N TYR A 41 -8.03 -1.89 -0.55
CA TYR A 41 -8.01 -2.06 0.90
C TYR A 41 -6.96 -3.11 1.30
N ALA A 42 -6.06 -2.74 2.21
CA ALA A 42 -5.10 -3.65 2.82
C ALA A 42 -5.60 -4.06 4.21
N SER A 43 -6.12 -5.29 4.29
CA SER A 43 -6.83 -5.78 5.48
C SER A 43 -5.98 -5.91 6.74
N ASN A 44 -4.66 -6.13 6.59
CA ASN A 44 -3.75 -6.28 7.74
C ASN A 44 -3.15 -4.93 8.19
N GLY A 45 -3.62 -3.80 7.64
CA GLY A 45 -3.13 -2.48 8.00
C GLY A 45 -1.69 -2.24 7.53
N THR A 46 -0.95 -1.44 8.30
CA THR A 46 0.45 -1.13 7.99
C THR A 46 1.39 -2.20 8.53
N LEU A 47 2.60 -2.28 7.97
CA LEU A 47 3.65 -3.15 8.47
C LEU A 47 4.00 -2.82 9.93
N PHE A 48 3.88 -1.56 10.33
CA PHE A 48 4.01 -1.16 11.73
C PHE A 48 2.94 -1.80 12.60
N ASP A 49 1.67 -1.76 12.18
CA ASP A 49 0.58 -2.38 12.94
C ASP A 49 0.80 -3.88 13.09
N VAL A 50 1.19 -4.55 12.00
CA VAL A 50 1.52 -5.97 12.01
C VAL A 50 2.68 -6.27 12.96
N ILE A 51 3.70 -5.42 13.05
CA ILE A 51 4.86 -5.65 13.94
C ILE A 51 4.52 -5.35 15.41
N CYS A 52 3.77 -4.27 15.67
CA CYS A 52 3.52 -3.75 17.02
C CYS A 52 2.33 -4.42 17.73
N PHE A 53 1.31 -4.86 17.01
CA PHE A 53 0.10 -5.45 17.58
C PHE A 53 0.06 -6.98 17.48
N LEU A 54 1.19 -7.63 17.20
CA LEU A 54 1.31 -9.09 17.28
C LEU A 54 0.98 -9.56 18.71
N PRO A 55 -0.02 -10.44 18.89
CA PRO A 55 -0.33 -11.01 20.20
C PRO A 55 0.90 -11.75 20.74
N LEU A 56 1.28 -11.42 21.98
CA LEU A 56 2.39 -12.07 22.69
C LEU A 56 2.12 -13.56 22.97
N ASP A 57 0.86 -13.98 22.92
CA ASP A 57 0.43 -15.33 23.23
C ASP A 57 0.28 -16.19 21.97
N GLY A 58 1.32 -16.99 21.66
CA GLY A 58 1.23 -18.18 20.80
C GLY A 58 1.04 -17.97 19.29
N GLU A 59 0.46 -16.84 18.87
CA GLU A 59 0.26 -16.46 17.46
C GLU A 59 1.52 -15.85 16.83
N ALA A 60 2.71 -16.12 17.37
CA ALA A 60 3.99 -15.89 16.71
C ALA A 60 4.09 -16.59 15.33
N ALA A 61 3.20 -17.56 15.07
CA ALA A 61 2.98 -18.13 13.74
C ALA A 61 2.49 -17.11 12.70
N GLN A 62 1.82 -16.02 13.11
CA GLN A 62 1.28 -15.04 12.19
C GLN A 62 2.36 -14.17 11.52
N PHE A 63 3.55 -14.07 12.10
CA PHE A 63 4.68 -13.32 11.54
C PHE A 63 5.97 -14.14 11.53
N SER A 64 5.84 -15.39 11.08
CA SER A 64 6.95 -16.31 10.88
C SER A 64 8.04 -15.71 9.98
N TRP A 65 9.27 -16.22 10.11
CA TRP A 65 10.40 -15.79 9.28
C TRP A 65 10.07 -15.83 7.78
N LEU A 66 9.31 -16.84 7.35
CA LEU A 66 8.88 -16.98 5.96
C LEU A 66 8.02 -15.79 5.49
N ARG A 67 7.09 -15.32 6.33
CA ARG A 67 6.26 -14.14 6.02
C ARG A 67 7.10 -12.86 5.98
N ARG A 68 8.06 -12.71 6.89
CA ARG A 68 9.02 -11.59 6.88
C ARG A 68 9.83 -11.55 5.59
N MET A 69 10.33 -12.71 5.14
CA MET A 69 11.06 -12.81 3.88
C MET A 69 10.15 -12.52 2.68
N LYS A 70 8.90 -13.00 2.67
CA LYS A 70 7.91 -12.66 1.63
C LYS A 70 7.72 -11.14 1.53
N ILE A 71 7.56 -10.46 2.66
CA ILE A 71 7.42 -9.00 2.72
C ILE A 71 8.70 -8.31 2.22
N ALA A 72 9.88 -8.70 2.71
CA ALA A 72 11.15 -8.07 2.29
C ALA A 72 11.40 -8.23 0.78
N ILE A 73 11.15 -9.42 0.24
CA ILE A 73 11.27 -9.70 -1.20
C ILE A 73 10.27 -8.87 -2.00
N GLY A 74 9.00 -8.81 -1.56
CA GLY A 74 7.97 -8.03 -2.24
C GLY A 74 8.30 -6.53 -2.27
N ILE A 75 8.82 -5.96 -1.17
CA ILE A 75 9.29 -4.56 -1.13
C ILE A 75 10.43 -4.35 -2.13
N ALA A 76 11.44 -5.23 -2.13
CA ALA A 76 12.57 -5.12 -3.05
C ALA A 76 12.13 -5.23 -4.53
N GLN A 77 11.17 -6.10 -4.82
CA GLN A 77 10.58 -6.25 -6.16
C GLN A 77 9.80 -5.01 -6.58
N GLY A 78 8.99 -4.44 -5.68
CA GLY A 78 8.25 -3.21 -5.97
C GLY A 78 9.18 -2.00 -6.17
N LEU A 79 10.24 -1.88 -5.37
CA LEU A 79 11.26 -0.83 -5.54
C LEU A 79 11.98 -0.97 -6.88
N ARG A 80 12.37 -2.20 -7.25
CA ARG A 80 12.98 -2.47 -8.56
C ARG A 80 12.02 -2.04 -9.67
N TYR A 81 10.75 -2.44 -9.60
CA TYR A 81 9.74 -2.06 -10.59
C TYR A 81 9.62 -0.54 -10.73
N LEU A 82 9.52 0.17 -9.61
CA LEU A 82 9.41 1.64 -9.62
C LEU A 82 10.65 2.32 -10.21
N HIS A 83 11.85 1.80 -9.93
CA HIS A 83 13.08 2.40 -10.44
C HIS A 83 13.39 2.06 -11.91
N THR A 84 13.06 0.85 -12.37
CA THR A 84 13.54 0.36 -13.67
C THR A 84 12.45 0.12 -14.70
N GLU A 85 11.23 -0.18 -14.27
CA GLU A 85 10.13 -0.61 -15.15
C GLU A 85 9.02 0.44 -15.25
N SER A 86 8.85 1.32 -14.24
CA SER A 86 7.88 2.40 -14.30
C SER A 86 8.34 3.54 -15.23
N GLN A 87 7.40 4.10 -15.98
CA GLN A 87 7.65 5.21 -16.90
C GLN A 87 6.66 6.34 -16.63
N PRO A 88 7.12 7.49 -16.11
CA PRO A 88 8.51 7.79 -15.72
C PRO A 88 8.97 6.98 -14.48
N PRO A 89 10.29 6.74 -14.31
CA PRO A 89 10.82 6.16 -13.08
C PRO A 89 10.37 6.97 -11.86
N PHE A 90 9.93 6.26 -10.82
CA PHE A 90 9.37 6.86 -9.61
C PHE A 90 10.22 6.51 -8.40
N ALA A 91 10.66 7.52 -7.66
CA ALA A 91 11.37 7.32 -6.40
C ALA A 91 10.38 7.48 -5.23
N ILE A 92 10.34 6.48 -4.35
CA ILE A 92 9.55 6.59 -3.10
C ILE A 92 10.28 7.56 -2.17
N SER A 93 9.63 8.65 -1.78
CA SER A 93 10.22 9.66 -0.90
C SER A 93 10.45 9.14 0.51
N GLU A 94 9.51 8.34 1.03
CA GLU A 94 9.52 7.86 2.42
C GLU A 94 9.22 6.37 2.45
N LEU A 95 10.24 5.55 2.75
CA LEU A 95 10.08 4.12 2.96
C LEU A 95 10.30 3.78 4.44
N ASN A 96 9.20 3.62 5.17
CA ASN A 96 9.16 3.20 6.57
C ASN A 96 8.02 2.20 6.82
N SER A 97 7.93 1.64 8.02
CA SER A 97 6.91 0.62 8.35
C SER A 97 5.46 1.12 8.29
N ASN A 98 5.22 2.43 8.39
CA ASN A 98 3.87 3.01 8.23
C ASN A 98 3.50 3.21 6.75
N SER A 99 4.50 3.37 5.88
CA SER A 99 4.32 3.53 4.43
C SER A 99 4.07 2.22 3.69
N VAL A 100 4.26 1.07 4.35
CA VAL A 100 4.05 -0.26 3.77
C VAL A 100 2.76 -0.83 4.33
N TYR A 101 1.79 -1.09 3.46
CA TYR A 101 0.56 -1.79 3.77
C TYR A 101 0.72 -3.28 3.52
N VAL A 102 0.01 -4.10 4.29
CA VAL A 102 0.08 -5.56 4.18
C VAL A 102 -1.32 -6.07 3.84
N THR A 103 -1.44 -6.82 2.75
CA THR A 103 -2.68 -7.50 2.37
C THR A 103 -2.87 -8.76 3.22
N GLU A 104 -4.07 -9.36 3.17
CA GLU A 104 -4.42 -10.60 3.87
C GLU A 104 -3.42 -11.74 3.63
N ASP A 105 -2.87 -11.82 2.41
CA ASP A 105 -1.92 -12.85 2.01
C ASP A 105 -0.46 -12.52 2.38
N PHE A 106 -0.20 -11.47 3.16
CA PHE A 106 1.14 -10.99 3.51
C PHE A 106 1.95 -10.51 2.30
N THR A 107 1.28 -9.92 1.31
CA THR A 107 1.94 -9.23 0.20
C THR A 107 2.07 -7.73 0.55
N PRO A 108 3.27 -7.15 0.44
CA PRO A 108 3.48 -5.74 0.75
C PRO A 108 3.00 -4.84 -0.39
N LYS A 109 2.33 -3.74 -0.02
CA LYS A 109 1.97 -2.65 -0.94
C LYS A 109 2.50 -1.33 -0.39
N MET A 110 3.30 -0.64 -1.20
CA MET A 110 3.88 0.63 -0.79
C MET A 110 2.89 1.77 -1.07
N ASN A 111 2.74 2.65 -0.10
CA ASN A 111 2.14 3.95 -0.32
C ASN A 111 3.17 4.86 -1.01
N THR A 112 2.78 5.47 -2.11
CA THR A 112 3.64 6.37 -2.91
C THR A 112 3.17 7.81 -2.86
N LEU A 113 2.30 8.16 -1.90
CA LEU A 113 1.72 9.49 -1.70
C LEU A 113 2.12 10.07 -0.35
#